data_AF-A0A9X2XYK9-F1
#
_entry.id   AF-A0A9X2XYK9-F1
#
_cell.length_a   1.000
_cell.length_b   1.000
_cell.length_c   1.000
_cell.angle_alpha   90.00
_cell.angle_beta   90.00
_cell.angle_gamma   90.00
#
_symmetry.space_group_name_H-M   'P 1'
#
loop_
_entity.id
_entity.type
_entity.pdbx_description
1 polymer ?
#
loop_
_entity_poly.entity_id
_entity_poly.type
_entity_poly.pdbx_seq_one_letter_code
_entity_poly.pdbx_strand_id
1 'polypeptide(L)'
;MTLINDLFEIMENSGNESSLTATIKLHPGHIIYKGHFPGHPVTPGVIQVQIVQELLENQLKRKLNLIEMPDCKFLKVLNPAEVKQLTVSIEYAGKDDLLNVKAIGKNDSGIFFKLSAVYHK
;
A
#
# COMPACT_ATOMS: atom_id res chain seq x y z
N MET A 1 6.64 -0.80 12.81
CA MET A 1 7.10 -2.02 12.12
C MET A 1 7.24 -1.65 10.66
N THR A 2 8.35 -2.03 10.02
CA THR A 2 8.54 -1.83 8.57
C THR A 2 8.12 -3.11 7.86
N LEU A 3 7.32 -2.98 6.80
CA LEU A 3 6.78 -4.10 6.03
C LEU A 3 7.58 -4.39 4.75
N ILE A 4 8.25 -3.38 4.17
CA ILE A 4 9.17 -3.58 3.04
C ILE A 4 10.27 -4.57 3.44
N ASN A 5 10.53 -5.55 2.55
CA ASN A 5 11.45 -6.67 2.74
C ASN A 5 11.06 -7.63 3.87
N ASP A 6 9.85 -7.53 4.40
CA ASP A 6 9.30 -8.44 5.42
C ASP A 6 7.98 -9.04 4.93
N LEU A 7 6.89 -8.27 4.93
CA LEU A 7 5.58 -8.70 4.42
C LEU A 7 5.47 -8.61 2.90
N PHE A 8 6.19 -7.66 2.28
CA PHE A 8 6.23 -7.50 0.84
C PHE A 8 7.60 -7.02 0.35
N GLU A 9 7.90 -7.28 -0.91
CA GLU A 9 9.07 -6.73 -1.61
C GLU A 9 8.64 -5.82 -2.77
N ILE A 10 9.42 -4.78 -3.05
CA ILE A 10 9.23 -3.91 -4.22
C ILE A 10 9.97 -4.55 -5.38
N MET A 11 9.24 -4.96 -6.41
CA MET A 11 9.81 -5.60 -7.61
C MET A 11 10.33 -4.55 -8.60
N GLU A 12 9.53 -3.52 -8.80
CA GLU A 12 9.81 -2.40 -9.70
C GLU A 12 9.07 -1.17 -9.16
N ASN A 13 9.66 0.00 -9.39
CA ASN A 13 8.96 1.26 -9.18
C ASN A 13 9.42 2.31 -10.19
N SER A 14 8.52 3.23 -10.48
CA SER A 14 8.79 4.41 -11.29
C SER A 14 7.95 5.55 -10.76
N GLY A 15 8.54 6.72 -10.60
CA GLY A 15 7.83 7.88 -10.07
C GLY A 15 8.50 9.18 -10.50
N ASN A 16 7.78 10.27 -10.26
CA ASN A 16 8.25 11.64 -10.42
C ASN A 16 7.83 12.43 -9.17
N GLU A 17 7.81 13.76 -9.25
CA GLU A 17 7.50 14.64 -8.12
C GLU A 17 6.04 14.61 -7.66
N SER A 18 5.12 14.05 -8.44
CA SER A 18 3.68 14.04 -8.15
C SER A 18 3.01 12.67 -8.27
N SER A 19 3.76 11.64 -8.62
CA SER A 19 3.23 10.28 -8.79
C SER A 19 4.27 9.20 -8.54
N LEU A 20 3.79 8.02 -8.15
CA LEU A 20 4.55 6.80 -7.98
C LEU A 20 3.71 5.62 -8.45
N THR A 21 4.28 4.74 -9.26
CA THR A 21 3.73 3.41 -9.52
C THR A 21 4.77 2.38 -9.10
N ALA A 22 4.35 1.42 -8.28
CA ALA A 22 5.19 0.33 -7.82
C ALA A 22 4.49 -1.01 -7.97
N THR A 23 5.19 -2.00 -8.49
CA THR A 23 4.73 -3.39 -8.43
C THR A 23 5.39 -4.04 -7.21
N ILE A 24 4.56 -4.55 -6.32
CA ILE A 24 4.97 -5.24 -5.10
C ILE A 24 4.61 -6.71 -5.18
N LYS A 25 5.37 -7.53 -4.46
CA LYS A 25 5.06 -8.95 -4.27
C LYS A 25 4.84 -9.23 -2.79
N LEU A 26 3.72 -9.85 -2.47
CA LEU A 26 3.33 -10.22 -1.11
C LEU A 26 3.99 -11.54 -0.69
N HIS A 27 4.36 -11.65 0.58
CA HIS A 27 4.93 -12.86 1.17
C HIS A 27 3.86 -13.64 1.93
N PRO A 28 3.21 -14.67 1.34
CA PRO A 28 2.14 -15.42 2.00
C PRO A 28 2.59 -16.16 3.27
N GLY A 29 3.90 -16.36 3.46
CA GLY A 29 4.48 -16.97 4.67
C GLY A 29 4.58 -16.04 5.88
N HIS A 30 4.27 -14.74 5.74
CA HIS A 30 4.40 -13.76 6.82
C HIS A 30 3.46 -14.06 8.00
N ILE A 31 3.94 -13.84 9.24
CA ILE A 31 3.25 -14.24 10.48
C ILE A 31 1.84 -13.64 10.64
N ILE A 32 1.60 -12.44 10.10
CA ILE A 32 0.28 -11.79 10.12
C ILE A 32 -0.81 -12.68 9.51
N TYR A 33 -0.49 -13.44 8.46
CA TYR A 33 -1.46 -14.29 7.79
C TYR A 33 -1.87 -15.51 8.62
N LYS A 34 -1.07 -15.90 9.62
CA LYS A 34 -1.48 -16.94 10.59
C LYS A 34 -2.67 -16.49 11.44
N GLY A 35 -2.77 -15.19 11.71
CA GLY A 35 -3.87 -14.60 12.47
C GLY A 35 -5.00 -14.04 11.60
N HIS A 36 -4.77 -13.82 10.31
CA HIS A 36 -5.71 -13.14 9.43
C HIS A 36 -5.85 -13.87 8.08
N PHE A 37 -6.66 -14.92 7.98
CA PHE A 37 -7.31 -15.66 9.07
C PHE A 37 -6.76 -17.10 9.09
N PRO A 38 -6.79 -17.82 10.23
CA PRO A 38 -6.34 -19.21 10.27
C PRO A 38 -7.03 -20.05 9.18
N GLY A 39 -6.23 -20.67 8.30
CA GLY A 39 -6.71 -21.47 7.15
C GLY A 39 -7.19 -20.67 5.92
N HIS A 40 -7.46 -19.37 6.06
CA HIS A 40 -7.95 -18.49 5.01
C HIS A 40 -7.21 -17.15 5.04
N PRO A 41 -5.96 -17.08 4.53
CA PRO A 41 -5.15 -15.88 4.64
C PRO A 41 -5.74 -14.74 3.81
N VAL A 42 -5.81 -13.56 4.42
CA VAL A 42 -6.30 -12.31 3.84
C VAL A 42 -5.35 -11.20 4.28
N THR A 43 -5.01 -10.26 3.41
CA THR A 43 -4.22 -9.09 3.78
C THR A 43 -5.08 -8.09 4.54
N PRO A 44 -4.78 -7.80 5.83
CA PRO A 44 -5.58 -6.86 6.61
C PRO A 44 -5.67 -5.49 5.94
N GLY A 45 -6.79 -4.79 6.11
CA GLY A 45 -6.98 -3.46 5.51
C GLY A 45 -5.90 -2.46 5.94
N VAL A 46 -5.51 -2.49 7.22
CA VAL A 46 -4.43 -1.63 7.75
C VAL A 46 -3.06 -1.90 7.11
N ILE A 47 -2.80 -3.13 6.66
CA ILE A 47 -1.57 -3.47 5.95
C ILE A 47 -1.59 -2.86 4.53
N GLN A 48 -2.74 -2.83 3.88
CA GLN A 48 -2.90 -2.19 2.57
C GLN A 48 -2.68 -0.67 2.66
N VAL A 49 -3.13 -0.02 3.75
CA VAL A 49 -2.83 1.39 4.04
C VAL A 49 -1.33 1.59 4.28
N GLN A 50 -0.72 0.74 5.12
CA GLN A 50 0.71 0.82 5.45
C GLN A 50 1.62 0.61 4.22
N ILE A 51 1.23 -0.26 3.28
CA ILE A 51 1.92 -0.43 1.99
C ILE A 51 2.02 0.91 1.26
N VAL A 52 0.92 1.66 1.15
CA VAL A 52 0.92 2.97 0.47
C VAL A 52 1.83 3.96 1.19
N GLN A 53 1.77 4.01 2.53
CA GLN A 53 2.62 4.88 3.32
C GLN A 53 4.11 4.54 3.12
N GLU A 54 4.50 3.27 3.23
CA GLU A 54 5.91 2.87 3.09
C GLU A 54 6.44 3.06 1.66
N LEU A 55 5.63 2.87 0.63
CA LEU A 55 5.99 3.18 -0.75
C LEU A 55 6.27 4.69 -0.93
N LEU A 56 5.43 5.55 -0.36
CA LEU A 56 5.64 7.00 -0.37
C LEU A 56 6.86 7.42 0.45
N GLU A 57 7.04 6.89 1.66
CA GLU A 57 8.20 7.17 2.49
C GLU A 57 9.51 6.75 1.80
N ASN A 58 9.49 5.61 1.09
CA ASN A 58 10.62 5.15 0.31
C ASN A 58 10.92 6.05 -0.91
N GLN A 59 9.89 6.59 -1.57
CA GLN A 59 10.03 7.52 -2.70
C GLN A 59 10.54 8.90 -2.25
N LEU A 60 9.94 9.46 -1.19
CA LEU A 60 10.21 10.81 -0.71
C LEU A 60 11.41 10.88 0.25
N LYS A 61 11.96 9.72 0.64
CA LYS A 61 13.09 9.58 1.60
C LYS A 61 12.84 10.32 2.92
N ARG A 62 11.59 10.30 3.39
CA ARG A 62 11.16 10.91 4.66
C ARG A 62 10.01 10.13 5.29
N LYS A 63 9.82 10.30 6.59
CA LYS A 63 8.67 9.72 7.31
C LYS A 63 7.41 10.53 7.06
N LEU A 64 6.26 9.86 7.05
CA LEU A 64 4.96 10.49 6.88
C LEU A 64 4.09 10.13 8.09
N ASN A 65 3.32 11.09 8.60
CA ASN A 65 2.33 10.83 9.66
C ASN A 65 0.94 10.98 9.08
N LEU A 66 0.15 9.90 9.07
CA LEU A 66 -1.23 9.94 8.61
C LEU A 66 -2.06 10.86 9.53
N ILE A 67 -2.69 11.89 8.96
CA ILE A 67 -3.58 12.82 9.67
C ILE A 67 -5.02 12.40 9.43
N GLU A 68 -5.40 12.22 8.16
CA GLU A 68 -6.77 11.93 7.76
C GLU A 68 -6.79 10.90 6.64
N MET A 69 -7.86 10.11 6.58
CA MET A 69 -8.11 9.18 5.48
C MET A 69 -9.57 9.30 5.03
N PRO A 70 -9.91 10.33 4.21
CA PRO A 70 -11.29 10.62 3.83
C PRO A 70 -12.01 9.50 3.08
N ASP A 71 -11.25 8.66 2.35
CA ASP A 71 -11.79 7.49 1.65
C ASP A 71 -10.85 6.31 1.84
N CYS A 72 -11.40 5.16 2.25
CA CYS A 72 -10.67 3.90 2.30
C CYS A 72 -11.63 2.76 1.97
N LYS A 73 -11.42 2.13 0.81
CA LYS A 73 -12.29 1.10 0.27
C LYS A 73 -11.50 -0.16 -0.03
N PHE A 74 -11.90 -1.28 0.56
CA PHE A 74 -11.41 -2.62 0.23
C PHE A 74 -12.46 -3.32 -0.64
N LEU A 75 -12.25 -3.27 -1.95
CA LEU A 75 -13.21 -3.68 -2.98
C LEU A 75 -13.15 -5.18 -3.28
N LYS A 76 -11.99 -5.82 -3.03
CA LYS A 76 -11.81 -7.27 -3.17
C LYS A 76 -10.97 -7.81 -2.03
N VAL A 77 -11.21 -9.08 -1.69
CA VAL A 77 -10.37 -9.83 -0.76
C VAL A 77 -8.97 -9.97 -1.37
N LEU A 78 -7.95 -9.54 -0.64
CA LEU A 78 -6.55 -9.67 -1.04
C LEU A 78 -5.92 -10.88 -0.35
N ASN A 79 -6.16 -12.07 -0.91
CA ASN A 79 -5.53 -13.31 -0.44
C ASN A 79 -4.09 -13.40 -1.00
N PRO A 80 -3.04 -13.39 -0.17
CA PRO A 80 -1.65 -13.42 -0.64
C PRO A 80 -1.25 -14.75 -1.31
N ALA A 81 -2.01 -15.83 -1.10
CA ALA A 81 -1.77 -17.11 -1.76
C ALA A 81 -2.25 -17.11 -3.23
N GLU A 82 -3.30 -16.34 -3.52
CA GLU A 82 -3.89 -16.20 -4.85
C GLU A 82 -3.28 -15.00 -5.61
N VAL A 83 -3.09 -13.88 -4.91
CA VAL A 83 -2.61 -12.61 -5.45
C VAL A 83 -1.19 -12.39 -4.97
N LYS A 84 -0.22 -12.90 -5.74
CA LYS A 84 1.20 -12.79 -5.38
C LYS A 84 1.77 -11.40 -5.67
N GLN A 85 1.24 -10.70 -6.67
CA GLN A 85 1.71 -9.39 -7.09
C GLN A 85 0.56 -8.39 -7.16
N LEU A 86 0.88 -7.14 -6.83
CA LEU A 86 -0.05 -6.02 -6.84
C LEU A 86 0.67 -4.79 -7.40
N THR A 87 0.05 -4.09 -8.34
CA THR A 87 0.51 -2.77 -8.78
C THR A 87 -0.21 -1.71 -7.97
N VAL A 88 0.55 -0.85 -7.30
CA VAL A 88 0.08 0.26 -6.50
C VAL A 88 0.42 1.56 -7.22
N SER A 89 -0.61 2.25 -7.70
CA SER A 89 -0.49 3.58 -8.30
C SER A 89 -0.87 4.64 -7.27
N ILE A 90 -0.02 5.63 -7.08
CA ILE A 90 -0.13 6.67 -6.07
C ILE A 90 0.06 8.02 -6.75
N GLU A 91 -0.93 8.88 -6.61
CA GLU A 91 -0.86 10.30 -6.96
C GLU A 91 -0.75 11.10 -5.68
N TYR A 92 0.13 12.09 -5.66
CA TYR A 92 0.30 12.92 -4.49
C TYR A 92 0.64 14.36 -4.84
N ALA A 93 0.09 15.28 -4.06
CA ALA A 93 0.30 16.71 -4.21
C ALA A 93 0.23 17.39 -2.85
N GLY A 94 1.07 18.39 -2.62
CA GLY A 94 1.07 19.08 -1.34
C GLY A 94 1.97 20.30 -1.34
N LYS A 95 1.51 21.35 -0.67
CA LYS A 95 2.30 22.53 -0.31
C LYS A 95 2.67 22.44 1.17
N ASP A 96 3.80 23.03 1.53
CA ASP A 96 4.29 23.07 2.91
C ASP A 96 4.39 21.65 3.53
N ASP A 97 3.90 21.48 4.76
CA ASP A 97 4.00 20.26 5.54
C ASP A 97 2.91 19.21 5.25
N LEU A 98 1.91 19.54 4.43
CA LEU A 98 0.81 18.62 4.11
C LEU A 98 1.00 17.94 2.76
N LEU A 99 0.62 16.66 2.69
CA LEU A 99 0.64 15.84 1.49
C LEU A 99 -0.70 15.15 1.29
N ASN A 100 -1.43 15.52 0.25
CA ASN A 100 -2.63 14.82 -0.19
C ASN A 100 -2.23 13.67 -1.09
N VAL A 101 -2.81 12.50 -0.84
CA VAL A 101 -2.47 11.24 -1.49
C VAL A 101 -3.73 10.55 -1.97
N LYS A 102 -3.70 10.00 -3.18
CA LYS A 102 -4.68 9.04 -3.69
C LYS A 102 -3.94 7.80 -4.14
N ALA A 103 -4.41 6.62 -3.75
CA ALA A 103 -3.79 5.36 -4.12
C ALA A 103 -4.80 4.32 -4.57
N ILE A 104 -4.37 3.48 -5.52
CA ILE A 104 -5.13 2.36 -6.06
C ILE A 104 -4.22 1.14 -6.12
N GLY A 105 -4.61 0.05 -5.46
CA GLY A 105 -3.97 -1.26 -5.58
C GLY A 105 -4.78 -2.17 -6.51
N LYS A 106 -4.16 -2.67 -7.58
CA LYS A 106 -4.81 -3.50 -8.61
C LYS A 106 -3.89 -4.58 -9.18
N ASN A 107 -4.49 -5.56 -9.83
CA ASN A 107 -3.84 -6.46 -10.78
C ASN A 107 -4.80 -6.73 -11.97
N ASP A 108 -4.49 -7.72 -12.81
CA ASP A 108 -5.32 -8.11 -13.96
C ASP A 108 -6.75 -8.55 -13.60
N SER A 109 -6.94 -9.03 -12.37
CA SER A 109 -8.26 -9.41 -11.84
C SER A 109 -9.08 -8.21 -11.35
N GLY A 110 -8.51 -7.01 -11.29
CA GLY A 110 -9.19 -5.76 -10.95
C GLY A 110 -8.61 -5.04 -9.74
N ILE A 111 -9.43 -4.16 -9.14
CA ILE A 111 -9.02 -3.27 -8.05
C ILE A 111 -9.31 -3.90 -6.69
N PHE A 112 -8.30 -3.99 -5.83
CA PHE A 112 -8.40 -4.51 -4.47
C PHE A 112 -8.71 -3.41 -3.47
N PHE A 113 -8.02 -2.28 -3.59
CA PHE A 113 -8.26 -1.14 -2.73
C PHE A 113 -8.16 0.19 -3.44
N LYS A 114 -8.86 1.17 -2.88
CA LYS A 114 -8.71 2.58 -3.18
C LYS A 114 -8.63 3.33 -1.85
N LEU A 115 -7.73 4.29 -1.74
CA LEU A 115 -7.69 5.17 -0.58
C LEU A 115 -7.31 6.60 -0.97
N SER A 116 -7.79 7.54 -0.18
CA SER A 116 -7.34 8.93 -0.16
C SER A 116 -6.88 9.26 1.25
N ALA A 117 -5.73 9.90 1.39
CA ALA A 117 -5.13 10.18 2.68
C ALA A 117 -4.46 11.57 2.67
N VAL A 118 -4.38 12.17 3.86
CA VAL A 118 -3.61 13.39 4.11
C VAL A 118 -2.53 13.03 5.12
N TYR A 119 -1.27 13.28 4.74
CA TYR A 119 -0.12 13.06 5.61
C TYR A 119 0.52 14.40 6.00
N HIS A 120 1.06 14.46 7.21
CA HIS A 120 2.13 15.39 7.55
C HIS A 120 3.44 14.81 7.03
N LYS A 121 4.23 15.62 6.33
CA LYS A 121 5.53 15.23 5.79
C LYS A 121 6.60 15.18 6.88
#